data_AF-A0A951V8Y3-F1
#
_entry.id   AF-A0A951V8Y3-F1
#
_cell.length_a   1.000
_cell.length_b   1.000
_cell.length_c   1.000
_cell.angle_alpha   90.00
_cell.angle_beta   90.00
_cell.angle_gamma   90.00
#
_symmetry.space_group_name_H-M   'P 1'
#
loop_
_entity.id
_entity.type
_entity.pdbx_description
1 polymer ?
#
loop_
_entity_poly.entity_id
_entity_poly.type
_entity_poly.pdbx_seq_one_letter_code
_entity_poly.pdbx_strand_id
1 'polypeptide(L)'
;MRRNFSFAAALQLTVFLFSVSALQGQTAISVLPGTGFLPGWEASYDAVAYEGDDLFFLINGGADLYMEYGFADVAAVELKHPDKGSVYVELYRMDSDSAAFGIFSLRKGNLSVEVNPAPWVVYGEDFLHVWQGPFYMSVSGGRLDKAARLQVFLILIGHLTEKVPAENKLPALYEEYRQAEANSVAYLMGPLALSNIYSFGHENPFRVSEGLVLERDIDREIILAYADASAASDVFKGVLHFFTDNPRFPQFEGGVRSFAAVDRQGKLIEANLSENKILLAIEKP
;
A
#
# COMPACT_ATOMS: atom_id res chain seq x y z
N MET A 1 20.41 -9.53 65.24
CA MET A 1 20.86 -9.88 63.87
C MET A 1 19.62 -10.25 63.05
N ARG A 2 19.12 -9.33 62.22
CA ARG A 2 18.35 -9.51 60.97
C ARG A 2 17.64 -8.19 60.63
N ARG A 3 18.11 -7.54 59.57
CA ARG A 3 17.58 -6.33 58.96
C ARG A 3 16.35 -6.72 58.15
N ASN A 4 15.24 -6.02 58.31
CA ASN A 4 14.15 -6.06 57.34
C ASN A 4 14.12 -4.72 56.58
N PHE A 5 14.66 -4.76 55.37
CA PHE A 5 14.35 -3.83 54.30
C PHE A 5 12.95 -4.14 53.77
N SER A 6 12.12 -3.13 53.53
CA SER A 6 11.07 -3.19 52.51
C SER A 6 10.79 -1.76 52.06
N PHE A 7 11.51 -1.32 51.02
CA PHE A 7 11.00 -1.19 49.65
C PHE A 7 9.96 -0.08 49.52
N ALA A 8 10.47 1.13 49.25
CA ALA A 8 9.76 2.14 48.50
C ALA A 8 9.44 1.58 47.11
N ALA A 9 8.17 1.50 46.77
CA ALA A 9 7.72 1.33 45.40
C ALA A 9 6.94 2.60 45.04
N ALA A 10 7.65 3.61 44.55
CA ALA A 10 7.04 4.75 43.89
C ALA A 10 6.47 4.23 42.56
N LEU A 11 5.15 4.15 42.46
CA LEU A 11 4.43 3.88 41.23
C LEU A 11 4.57 5.11 40.32
N GLN A 12 5.63 5.17 39.51
CA GLN A 12 5.66 6.10 38.37
C GLN A 12 4.75 5.54 37.28
N LEU A 13 3.49 5.98 37.32
CA LEU A 13 2.56 5.82 36.22
C LEU A 13 3.01 6.76 35.09
N THR A 14 3.89 6.28 34.20
CA THR A 14 4.23 7.03 32.98
C THR A 14 3.04 6.95 32.04
N VAL A 15 2.24 8.01 32.10
CA VAL A 15 1.11 8.25 31.21
C VAL A 15 1.68 8.67 29.84
N PHE A 16 1.84 7.72 28.91
CA PHE A 16 2.01 8.03 27.48
C PHE A 16 0.62 8.32 26.89
N LEU A 17 0.10 9.53 27.16
CA LEU A 17 -1.10 10.03 26.51
C LEU A 17 -0.72 10.81 25.25
N PHE A 18 -1.19 10.28 24.11
CA PHE A 18 -1.55 10.96 22.86
C PHE A 18 -0.49 11.76 22.09
N SER A 19 0.03 11.14 21.02
CA SER A 19 0.52 11.84 19.83
C SER A 19 -0.28 11.52 18.56
N VAL A 20 -1.47 10.90 18.67
CA VAL A 20 -2.29 10.56 17.49
C VAL A 20 -2.97 11.81 16.90
N SER A 21 -3.22 12.85 17.70
CA SER A 21 -3.97 14.04 17.25
C SER A 21 -3.17 15.02 16.39
N ALA A 22 -1.84 14.97 16.37
CA ALA A 22 -1.01 15.95 15.64
C ALA A 22 -0.88 15.65 14.14
N LEU A 23 -1.11 14.40 13.72
CA LEU A 23 -1.02 13.99 12.33
C LEU A 23 -2.29 14.33 11.52
N GLN A 24 -3.45 14.45 12.17
CA GLN A 24 -4.73 14.74 11.51
C GLN A 24 -4.83 16.15 10.89
N GLY A 25 -3.88 17.05 11.18
CA GLY A 25 -3.87 18.42 10.65
C GLY A 25 -2.75 18.74 9.66
N GLN A 26 -1.87 17.78 9.34
CA GLN A 26 -0.79 18.00 8.37
C GLN A 26 -1.30 17.73 6.96
N THR A 27 -1.03 18.64 6.02
CA THR A 27 -1.27 18.45 4.59
C THR A 27 -0.01 17.96 3.90
N ALA A 28 -0.11 17.30 2.74
CA ALA A 28 1.07 16.89 1.97
C ALA A 28 2.03 18.06 1.70
N ILE A 29 1.51 19.25 1.35
CA ILE A 29 2.34 20.41 1.05
C ILE A 29 3.13 20.90 2.27
N SER A 30 2.58 20.75 3.49
CA SER A 30 3.26 21.13 4.73
C SER A 30 4.41 20.19 5.11
N VAL A 31 4.37 18.96 4.60
CA VAL A 31 5.37 17.91 4.83
C VAL A 31 6.38 17.86 3.69
N LEU A 32 6.00 18.25 2.46
CA LEU A 32 6.89 18.24 1.30
C LEU A 32 8.16 19.09 1.58
N PRO A 33 9.35 18.64 1.13
CA PRO A 33 10.56 19.44 1.27
C PRO A 33 10.43 20.84 0.65
N GLY A 34 10.74 21.87 1.43
CA GLY A 34 10.74 23.26 0.98
C GLY A 34 11.99 23.63 0.14
N THR A 35 11.99 24.85 -0.38
CA THR A 35 13.13 25.40 -1.14
C THR A 35 14.43 25.39 -0.33
N GLY A 36 15.53 24.97 -0.96
CA GLY A 36 16.86 24.93 -0.32
C GLY A 36 17.08 23.75 0.63
N PHE A 37 16.10 22.86 0.78
CA PHE A 37 16.21 21.67 1.62
C PHE A 37 17.32 20.71 1.18
N LEU A 38 17.50 20.53 -0.13
CA LEU A 38 18.57 19.75 -0.73
C LEU A 38 19.66 20.71 -1.24
N PRO A 39 20.84 20.77 -0.60
CA PRO A 39 21.89 21.72 -1.00
C PRO A 39 22.32 21.53 -2.46
N GLY A 40 22.29 22.61 -3.25
CA GLY A 40 22.63 22.60 -4.67
C GLY A 40 21.52 22.09 -5.60
N TRP A 41 20.35 21.74 -5.04
CA TRP A 41 19.15 21.41 -5.81
C TRP A 41 18.16 22.57 -5.73
N GLU A 42 17.55 22.89 -6.86
CA GLU A 42 16.56 23.96 -6.96
C GLU A 42 15.25 23.39 -7.48
N ALA A 43 14.12 23.90 -6.96
CA ALA A 43 12.82 23.54 -7.48
C ALA A 43 12.65 24.13 -8.89
N SER A 44 12.23 23.30 -9.85
CA SER A 44 11.93 23.77 -11.21
C SER A 44 10.74 24.72 -11.25
N TYR A 45 9.82 24.58 -10.30
CA TYR A 45 8.58 25.33 -10.13
C TYR A 45 8.12 25.25 -8.67
N ASP A 46 7.19 26.12 -8.29
CA ASP A 46 6.57 26.06 -6.97
C ASP A 46 5.88 24.71 -6.75
N ALA A 47 6.01 24.14 -5.56
CA ALA A 47 5.35 22.89 -5.24
C ALA A 47 3.83 23.03 -5.47
N VAL A 48 3.28 22.07 -6.20
CA VAL A 48 1.86 22.02 -6.53
C VAL A 48 1.14 21.10 -5.56
N ALA A 49 -0.11 21.41 -5.24
CA ALA A 49 -0.96 20.56 -4.42
C ALA A 49 -2.28 20.29 -5.14
N TYR A 50 -2.78 19.06 -5.02
CA TYR A 50 -4.04 18.63 -5.60
C TYR A 50 -4.89 17.94 -4.52
N GLU A 51 -6.20 18.14 -4.57
CA GLU A 51 -7.19 17.53 -3.67
C GLU A 51 -8.37 17.01 -4.50
N GLY A 52 -9.05 15.97 -4.02
CA GLY A 52 -10.19 15.37 -4.70
C GLY A 52 -9.91 15.02 -6.17
N ASP A 53 -10.80 15.45 -7.07
CA ASP A 53 -10.74 15.14 -8.50
C ASP A 53 -9.60 15.86 -9.24
N ASP A 54 -8.89 16.79 -8.61
CA ASP A 54 -7.72 17.41 -9.24
C ASP A 54 -6.53 16.44 -9.33
N LEU A 55 -6.57 15.31 -8.61
CA LEU A 55 -5.57 14.24 -8.72
C LEU A 55 -5.45 13.70 -10.16
N PHE A 56 -6.52 13.76 -10.96
CA PHE A 56 -6.50 13.31 -12.35
C PHE A 56 -5.59 14.16 -13.25
N PHE A 57 -5.25 15.39 -12.84
CA PHE A 57 -4.25 16.21 -13.53
C PHE A 57 -2.82 15.71 -13.28
N LEU A 58 -2.59 15.06 -12.15
CA LEU A 58 -1.29 14.50 -11.78
C LEU A 58 -1.12 13.06 -12.29
N ILE A 59 -2.12 12.20 -12.07
CA ILE A 59 -2.09 10.78 -12.47
C ILE A 59 -3.19 10.47 -13.48
N ASN A 60 -2.81 10.30 -14.75
CA ASN A 60 -3.75 9.89 -15.78
C ASN A 60 -3.91 8.36 -15.81
N GLY A 61 -5.10 7.85 -15.44
CA GLY A 61 -5.44 6.42 -15.50
C GLY A 61 -5.15 5.61 -14.25
N GLY A 62 -4.74 6.25 -13.14
CA GLY A 62 -4.52 5.61 -11.85
C GLY A 62 -5.14 6.32 -10.64
N ALA A 63 -5.71 7.52 -10.83
CA ALA A 63 -6.26 8.33 -9.74
C ALA A 63 -7.41 7.61 -8.98
N ASP A 64 -8.29 6.89 -9.69
CA ASP A 64 -9.42 6.16 -9.07
C ASP A 64 -8.95 5.17 -7.99
N LEU A 65 -7.79 4.55 -8.18
CA LEU A 65 -7.23 3.62 -7.20
C LEU A 65 -6.80 4.36 -5.92
N TYR A 66 -6.21 5.54 -6.03
CA TYR A 66 -5.85 6.34 -4.86
C TYR A 66 -7.10 6.84 -4.14
N MET A 67 -8.12 7.26 -4.89
CA MET A 67 -9.41 7.66 -4.34
C MET A 67 -10.07 6.51 -3.55
N GLU A 68 -10.06 5.29 -4.09
CA GLU A 68 -10.59 4.11 -3.39
C GLU A 68 -9.84 3.80 -2.09
N TYR A 69 -8.53 4.02 -2.06
CA TYR A 69 -7.73 3.84 -0.85
C TYR A 69 -7.90 4.99 0.15
N GLY A 70 -8.68 6.03 -0.14
CA GLY A 70 -8.89 7.15 0.79
C GLY A 70 -7.88 8.28 0.58
N PHE A 71 -7.59 8.64 -0.67
CA PHE A 71 -6.82 9.84 -1.00
C PHE A 71 -7.38 11.10 -0.33
N ALA A 72 -6.50 11.89 0.27
CA ALA A 72 -6.87 13.17 0.87
C ALA A 72 -6.27 14.34 0.08
N ASP A 73 -4.95 14.41 -0.03
CA ASP A 73 -4.24 15.42 -0.82
C ASP A 73 -2.89 14.87 -1.33
N VAL A 74 -2.32 15.50 -2.35
CA VAL A 74 -0.95 15.25 -2.80
C VAL A 74 -0.24 16.57 -2.99
N ALA A 75 1.05 16.60 -2.67
CA ALA A 75 1.94 17.67 -3.06
C ALA A 75 3.09 17.14 -3.91
N ALA A 76 3.46 17.86 -4.95
CA ALA A 76 4.51 17.44 -5.88
C ALA A 76 5.49 18.57 -6.20
N VAL A 77 6.77 18.20 -6.36
CA VAL A 77 7.84 19.12 -6.74
C VAL A 77 8.88 18.41 -7.59
N GLU A 78 9.39 19.08 -8.61
CA GLU A 78 10.60 18.66 -9.32
C GLU A 78 11.80 19.43 -8.80
N LEU A 79 12.83 18.73 -8.35
CA LEU A 79 14.12 19.30 -7.94
C LEU A 79 15.18 18.99 -9.00
N LYS A 80 15.93 20.00 -9.41
CA LYS A 80 17.01 19.89 -10.41
C LYS A 80 18.35 20.28 -9.81
N HIS A 81 19.38 19.55 -10.22
CA HIS A 81 20.77 19.91 -9.99
C HIS A 81 21.48 20.00 -11.35
N PRO A 82 22.28 21.05 -11.62
CA PRO A 82 22.92 21.27 -12.93
C PRO A 82 23.66 20.04 -13.47
N ASP A 83 24.45 19.39 -12.60
CA ASP A 83 25.30 18.26 -13.01
C ASP A 83 24.81 16.87 -12.57
N LYS A 84 23.79 16.79 -11.71
CA LYS A 84 23.38 15.53 -11.05
C LYS A 84 22.00 15.04 -11.49
N GLY A 85 21.31 15.76 -12.37
CA GLY A 85 20.00 15.39 -12.91
C GLY A 85 18.84 16.00 -12.14
N SER A 86 17.73 15.28 -12.11
CA SER A 86 16.46 15.72 -11.52
C SER A 86 15.82 14.62 -10.68
N VAL A 87 15.05 15.01 -9.68
CA VAL A 87 14.12 14.13 -8.97
C VAL A 87 12.74 14.77 -8.94
N TYR A 88 11.73 13.99 -9.25
CA TYR A 88 10.33 14.36 -9.08
C TYR A 88 9.81 13.67 -7.83
N VAL A 89 9.36 14.45 -6.86
CA VAL A 89 8.85 13.97 -5.57
C VAL A 89 7.36 14.22 -5.53
N GLU A 90 6.61 13.16 -5.26
CA GLU A 90 5.17 13.20 -5.00
C GLU A 90 4.93 12.67 -3.59
N LEU A 91 4.27 13.46 -2.76
CA LEU A 91 3.92 13.09 -1.41
C LEU A 91 2.40 13.05 -1.30
N TYR A 92 1.87 11.83 -1.20
CA TYR A 92 0.45 11.56 -1.05
C TYR A 92 0.12 11.47 0.43
N ARG A 93 -0.93 12.17 0.86
CA ARG A 93 -1.58 11.95 2.14
C ARG A 93 -2.87 11.17 1.92
N MET A 94 -2.97 10.07 2.64
CA MET A 94 -4.16 9.23 2.69
C MET A 94 -4.95 9.49 3.98
N ASP A 95 -6.15 8.97 4.07
CA ASP A 95 -7.02 9.10 5.23
C ASP A 95 -6.52 8.34 6.48
N SER A 96 -5.62 7.37 6.27
CA SER A 96 -5.16 6.45 7.30
C SER A 96 -3.78 5.87 6.99
N ASP A 97 -3.14 5.33 8.03
CA ASP A 97 -1.87 4.61 7.93
C ASP A 97 -1.97 3.38 7.02
N SER A 98 -3.06 2.62 7.15
CA SER A 98 -3.34 1.44 6.33
C SER A 98 -3.58 1.76 4.86
N ALA A 99 -4.21 2.90 4.56
CA ALA A 99 -4.39 3.38 3.20
C ALA A 99 -3.06 3.72 2.51
N ALA A 100 -2.20 4.48 3.20
CA ALA A 100 -0.86 4.81 2.70
C ALA A 100 0.01 3.56 2.52
N PHE A 101 -0.05 2.64 3.47
CA PHE A 101 0.58 1.32 3.35
C PHE A 101 0.05 0.54 2.14
N GLY A 102 -1.25 0.59 1.90
CA GLY A 102 -1.90 -0.05 0.78
C GLY A 102 -1.32 0.36 -0.57
N ILE A 103 -1.26 1.67 -0.83
CA ILE A 103 -0.61 2.22 -2.04
C ILE A 103 0.87 1.84 -2.10
N PHE A 104 1.59 1.97 -0.98
CA PHE A 104 3.00 1.57 -0.91
C PHE A 104 3.22 0.10 -1.27
N SER A 105 2.42 -0.81 -0.74
CA SER A 105 2.54 -2.26 -0.95
C SER A 105 2.27 -2.65 -2.41
N LEU A 106 1.28 -2.03 -3.05
CA LEU A 106 0.98 -2.20 -4.47
C LEU A 106 2.13 -1.72 -5.35
N ARG A 107 2.70 -0.55 -5.03
CA ARG A 107 3.80 0.05 -5.80
C ARG A 107 5.11 -0.69 -5.60
N LYS A 108 5.35 -1.16 -4.38
CA LYS A 108 6.49 -2.02 -4.03
C LYS A 108 6.49 -3.30 -4.86
N GLY A 109 5.38 -4.03 -4.92
CA GLY A 109 5.21 -5.22 -5.77
C GLY A 109 6.48 -6.07 -5.96
N ASN A 110 6.78 -6.42 -7.21
CA ASN A 110 7.99 -7.16 -7.59
C ASN A 110 9.20 -6.24 -7.90
N LEU A 111 9.21 -5.00 -7.42
CA LEU A 111 10.37 -4.13 -7.65
C LEU A 111 11.62 -4.77 -7.05
N SER A 112 12.67 -4.87 -7.86
CA SER A 112 13.98 -5.34 -7.43
C SER A 112 14.52 -4.41 -6.35
N VAL A 113 14.53 -4.88 -5.10
CA VAL A 113 14.99 -4.09 -3.96
C VAL A 113 16.52 -4.15 -3.83
N GLU A 114 17.17 -2.99 -3.72
CA GLU A 114 18.44 -2.93 -2.98
C GLU A 114 18.10 -3.16 -1.50
N VAL A 115 18.77 -4.11 -0.85
CA VAL A 115 18.48 -4.54 0.54
C VAL A 115 18.40 -3.32 1.46
N ASN A 116 17.20 -3.02 1.96
CA ASN A 116 16.95 -1.97 2.95
C ASN A 116 16.42 -2.60 4.25
N PRO A 117 17.02 -2.33 5.42
CA PRO A 117 16.55 -2.85 6.70
C PRO A 117 15.15 -2.32 7.11
N ALA A 118 14.70 -1.21 6.54
CA ALA A 118 13.39 -0.63 6.81
C ALA A 118 12.33 -1.20 5.84
N PRO A 119 11.35 -2.01 6.30
CA PRO A 119 10.36 -2.64 5.41
C PRO A 119 9.42 -1.64 4.71
N TRP A 120 9.39 -0.38 5.19
CA TRP A 120 8.61 0.74 4.67
C TRP A 120 9.37 1.64 3.68
N VAL A 121 10.57 1.25 3.25
CA VAL A 121 11.34 1.95 2.21
C VAL A 121 11.75 0.96 1.13
N VAL A 122 11.51 1.32 -0.13
CA VAL A 122 11.97 0.57 -1.30
C VAL A 122 12.53 1.55 -2.32
N TYR A 123 13.75 1.32 -2.79
CA TYR A 123 14.38 2.18 -3.78
C TYR A 123 15.21 1.35 -4.76
N GLY A 124 15.41 1.90 -5.95
CA GLY A 124 16.14 1.29 -7.04
C GLY A 124 17.00 2.30 -7.79
N GLU A 125 17.13 2.11 -9.10
CA GLU A 125 18.04 2.93 -9.90
C GLU A 125 17.59 4.38 -10.01
N ASP A 126 16.30 4.57 -10.23
CA ASP A 126 15.64 5.81 -10.56
C ASP A 126 14.34 6.01 -9.77
N PHE A 127 14.09 5.19 -8.74
CA PHE A 127 12.89 5.35 -7.91
C PHE A 127 13.18 5.21 -6.41
N LEU A 128 12.33 5.86 -5.61
CA LEU A 128 12.20 5.66 -4.17
C LEU A 128 10.72 5.69 -3.79
N HIS A 129 10.32 4.74 -2.96
CA HIS A 129 9.01 4.62 -2.36
C HIS A 129 9.15 4.53 -0.86
N VAL A 130 8.39 5.36 -0.13
CA VAL A 130 8.40 5.38 1.34
C VAL A 130 6.97 5.42 1.85
N TRP A 131 6.68 4.60 2.84
CA TRP A 131 5.47 4.73 3.66
C TRP A 131 5.86 5.25 5.05
N GLN A 132 5.13 6.26 5.53
CA GLN A 132 5.32 6.82 6.87
C GLN A 132 4.00 7.38 7.39
N GLY A 133 3.38 6.69 8.35
CA GLY A 133 2.05 7.06 8.84
C GLY A 133 1.03 7.16 7.69
N PRO A 134 0.15 8.19 7.66
CA PRO A 134 -0.81 8.37 6.57
C PRO A 134 -0.18 8.90 5.27
N PHE A 135 1.16 8.91 5.14
CA PHE A 135 1.84 9.43 3.96
C PHE A 135 2.51 8.33 3.14
N TYR A 136 2.39 8.46 1.83
CA TYR A 136 3.14 7.69 0.84
C TYR A 136 3.94 8.64 -0.05
N MET A 137 5.26 8.48 -0.07
CA MET A 137 6.17 9.23 -0.93
C MET A 137 6.59 8.38 -2.13
N SER A 138 6.40 8.93 -3.32
CA SER A 138 6.94 8.42 -4.58
C SER A 138 7.99 9.41 -5.09
N VAL A 139 9.16 8.90 -5.49
CA VAL A 139 10.22 9.70 -6.10
C VAL A 139 10.65 9.01 -7.37
N SER A 140 10.72 9.75 -8.47
CA SER A 140 11.30 9.29 -9.73
C SER A 140 12.48 10.17 -10.14
N GLY A 141 13.57 9.57 -10.60
CA GLY A 141 14.79 10.24 -11.04
C GLY A 141 14.83 10.43 -12.55
N GLY A 142 15.17 11.64 -12.98
CA GLY A 142 15.44 11.97 -14.39
C GLY A 142 16.93 12.24 -14.58
N ARG A 143 17.64 11.33 -15.27
CA ARG A 143 19.11 11.39 -15.46
C ARG A 143 19.88 11.58 -14.14
N LEU A 144 19.36 11.02 -13.05
CA LEU A 144 19.92 11.14 -11.72
C LEU A 144 21.29 10.45 -11.65
N ASP A 145 22.32 11.17 -11.24
CA ASP A 145 23.66 10.63 -11.09
C ASP A 145 23.70 9.55 -9.98
N LYS A 146 24.40 8.44 -10.25
CA LYS A 146 24.47 7.28 -9.35
C LYS A 146 25.14 7.62 -8.02
N ALA A 147 26.14 8.50 -8.00
CA ALA A 147 26.83 8.90 -6.77
C ALA A 147 25.97 9.87 -5.93
N ALA A 148 25.14 10.68 -6.57
CA ALA A 148 24.19 11.58 -5.90
C ALA A 148 22.94 10.86 -5.35
N ARG A 149 22.47 9.81 -6.04
CA ARG A 149 21.19 9.13 -5.78
C ARG A 149 20.96 8.79 -4.31
N LEU A 150 21.86 8.03 -3.71
CA LEU A 150 21.68 7.54 -2.34
C LEU A 150 21.61 8.69 -1.34
N GLN A 151 22.41 9.75 -1.54
CA GLN A 151 22.36 10.94 -0.70
C GLN A 151 20.99 11.63 -0.78
N VAL A 152 20.47 11.83 -1.99
CA VAL A 152 19.15 12.46 -2.17
C VAL A 152 18.06 11.63 -1.50
N PHE A 153 18.05 10.31 -1.71
CA PHE A 153 17.05 9.42 -1.12
C PHE A 153 17.11 9.41 0.41
N LEU A 154 18.29 9.32 1.01
CA LEU A 154 18.45 9.35 2.46
C LEU A 154 17.97 10.67 3.08
N ILE A 155 18.24 11.80 2.42
CA ILE A 155 17.79 13.11 2.88
C ILE A 155 16.24 13.20 2.83
N LEU A 156 15.61 12.72 1.75
CA LEU A 156 14.15 12.69 1.62
C LEU A 156 13.48 11.78 2.67
N ILE A 157 14.04 10.58 2.90
CA ILE A 157 13.56 9.65 3.93
C ILE A 157 13.69 10.29 5.33
N GLY A 158 14.84 10.93 5.62
CA GLY A 158 15.08 11.59 6.89
C GLY A 158 14.08 12.72 7.14
N HIS A 159 13.81 13.55 6.13
CA HIS A 159 12.80 14.61 6.22
C HIS A 159 11.41 14.08 6.54
N LEU A 160 10.97 13.06 5.80
CA LEU A 160 9.63 12.50 5.99
C LEU A 160 9.48 11.90 7.39
N THR A 161 10.48 11.15 7.86
CA THR A 161 10.46 10.53 9.19
C THR A 161 10.57 11.53 10.33
N GLU A 162 11.26 12.66 10.14
CA GLU A 162 11.31 13.77 11.10
C GLU A 162 9.97 14.52 11.18
N LYS A 163 9.35 14.83 10.03
CA LYS A 163 8.08 15.56 9.96
C LYS A 163 6.88 14.71 10.38
N VAL A 164 6.95 13.41 10.13
CA VAL A 164 5.86 12.46 10.36
C VAL A 164 6.37 11.34 11.29
N PRO A 165 6.60 11.62 12.58
CA PRO A 165 6.97 10.58 13.53
C PRO A 165 5.80 9.60 13.69
N ALA A 166 5.94 8.38 13.16
CA ALA A 166 4.92 7.35 13.16
C ALA A 166 5.55 5.96 13.35
N GLU A 167 4.79 5.04 13.95
CA GLU A 167 5.20 3.66 14.20
C GLU A 167 5.03 2.75 12.97
N ASN A 168 4.29 3.21 11.95
CA ASN A 168 3.95 2.47 10.72
C ASN A 168 3.26 1.13 11.05
N LYS A 169 1.97 1.18 11.37
CA LYS A 169 1.19 0.03 11.80
C LYS A 169 0.65 -0.73 10.59
N LEU A 170 1.11 -1.97 10.42
CA LEU A 170 0.59 -2.84 9.37
C LEU A 170 -0.88 -3.17 9.63
N PRO A 171 -1.70 -3.28 8.57
CA PRO A 171 -3.04 -3.85 8.67
C PRO A 171 -3.01 -5.24 9.29
N ALA A 172 -4.00 -5.57 10.11
CA ALA A 172 -4.04 -6.85 10.82
C ALA A 172 -4.00 -8.05 9.86
N LEU A 173 -4.69 -7.96 8.72
CA LEU A 173 -4.65 -9.00 7.69
C LEU A 173 -3.24 -9.15 7.12
N TYR A 174 -2.54 -8.05 6.80
CA TYR A 174 -1.16 -8.13 6.31
C TYR A 174 -0.22 -8.75 7.36
N GLU A 175 -0.40 -8.42 8.64
CA GLU A 175 0.41 -8.98 9.73
C GLU A 175 0.27 -10.52 9.82
N GLU A 176 -0.94 -11.04 9.64
CA GLU A 176 -1.24 -12.47 9.63
C GLU A 176 -0.42 -13.24 8.57
N TYR A 177 -0.17 -12.61 7.42
CA TYR A 177 0.51 -13.23 6.27
C TYR A 177 1.92 -12.67 6.03
N ARG A 178 2.48 -11.90 6.96
CA ARG A 178 3.81 -11.26 6.81
C ARG A 178 4.93 -12.27 6.52
N GLN A 179 4.79 -13.49 7.02
CA GLN A 179 5.77 -14.58 6.86
C GLN A 179 5.40 -15.57 5.74
N ALA A 180 4.38 -15.27 4.93
CA ALA A 180 4.02 -16.14 3.83
C ALA A 180 5.14 -16.19 2.78
N GLU A 181 5.41 -17.38 2.26
CA GLU A 181 6.38 -17.58 1.19
C GLU A 181 5.84 -17.04 -0.14
N ALA A 182 6.12 -15.76 -0.41
CA ALA A 182 5.72 -15.06 -1.62
C ALA A 182 6.86 -14.16 -2.12
N ASN A 183 6.92 -13.97 -3.44
CA ASN A 183 7.84 -13.05 -4.10
C ASN A 183 7.51 -11.59 -3.75
N SER A 184 6.21 -11.28 -3.65
CA SER A 184 5.73 -10.01 -3.13
C SER A 184 4.34 -10.14 -2.52
N VAL A 185 3.99 -9.19 -1.65
CA VAL A 185 2.69 -9.11 -1.01
C VAL A 185 2.13 -7.70 -1.16
N ALA A 186 0.91 -7.58 -1.64
CA ALA A 186 0.20 -6.30 -1.77
C ALA A 186 -1.11 -6.31 -0.97
N TYR A 187 -1.46 -5.18 -0.38
CA TYR A 187 -2.67 -4.97 0.40
C TYR A 187 -3.75 -4.29 -0.44
N LEU A 188 -4.93 -4.91 -0.49
CA LEU A 188 -6.09 -4.48 -1.27
C LEU A 188 -7.08 -3.73 -0.40
N MET A 189 -7.52 -2.58 -0.88
CA MET A 189 -8.64 -1.83 -0.30
C MET A 189 -9.65 -1.55 -1.39
N GLY A 190 -10.72 -2.34 -1.45
CA GLY A 190 -11.81 -2.14 -2.41
C GLY A 190 -11.74 -2.93 -3.72
N PRO A 191 -12.79 -2.82 -4.55
CA PRO A 191 -12.92 -3.56 -5.81
C PRO A 191 -12.01 -3.08 -6.96
N LEU A 192 -11.63 -1.81 -7.03
CA LEU A 192 -10.68 -1.34 -8.04
C LEU A 192 -9.28 -1.89 -7.76
N ALA A 193 -8.89 -2.02 -6.49
CA ALA A 193 -7.69 -2.71 -6.06
C ALA A 193 -7.65 -4.15 -6.59
N LEU A 194 -8.74 -4.91 -6.38
CA LEU A 194 -8.85 -6.27 -6.92
C LEU A 194 -8.80 -6.26 -8.45
N SER A 195 -9.51 -5.34 -9.10
CA SER A 195 -9.58 -5.27 -10.56
C SER A 195 -8.25 -4.90 -11.22
N ASN A 196 -7.42 -4.09 -10.54
CA ASN A 196 -6.05 -3.76 -10.94
C ASN A 196 -5.13 -5.00 -10.92
N ILE A 197 -5.48 -6.00 -10.11
CA ILE A 197 -4.75 -7.26 -9.98
C ILE A 197 -5.31 -8.27 -10.97
N TYR A 198 -6.59 -8.61 -10.86
CA TYR A 198 -7.32 -9.46 -11.80
C TYR A 198 -8.73 -8.92 -11.99
N SER A 199 -9.04 -8.46 -13.21
CA SER A 199 -10.38 -7.97 -13.53
C SER A 199 -11.35 -9.15 -13.64
N PHE A 200 -12.42 -9.17 -12.83
CA PHE A 200 -13.55 -10.09 -13.01
C PHE A 200 -14.65 -9.51 -13.91
N GLY A 201 -14.52 -8.26 -14.35
CA GLY A 201 -15.55 -7.51 -15.07
C GLY A 201 -15.95 -6.25 -14.30
N HIS A 202 -17.05 -5.62 -14.69
CA HIS A 202 -17.57 -4.43 -14.01
C HIS A 202 -18.42 -4.76 -12.78
N GLU A 203 -18.88 -6.01 -12.70
CA GLU A 203 -19.60 -6.50 -11.52
C GLU A 203 -18.58 -6.70 -10.39
N ASN A 204 -18.95 -6.34 -9.17
CA ASN A 204 -18.14 -6.51 -7.96
C ASN A 204 -18.64 -7.74 -7.17
N PRO A 205 -18.45 -8.97 -7.68
CA PRO A 205 -19.07 -10.16 -7.09
C PRO A 205 -18.52 -10.46 -5.70
N PHE A 206 -17.25 -10.14 -5.48
CA PHE A 206 -16.54 -10.37 -4.23
C PHE A 206 -16.81 -9.31 -3.16
N ARG A 207 -17.43 -8.17 -3.51
CA ARG A 207 -17.74 -7.08 -2.55
C ARG A 207 -16.54 -6.72 -1.66
N VAL A 208 -15.36 -6.62 -2.28
CA VAL A 208 -14.09 -6.47 -1.55
C VAL A 208 -14.09 -5.15 -0.77
N SER A 209 -13.75 -5.24 0.51
CA SER A 209 -13.35 -4.09 1.33
C SER A 209 -11.87 -4.16 1.69
N GLU A 210 -11.38 -5.36 2.01
CA GLU A 210 -10.00 -5.61 2.44
C GLU A 210 -9.51 -6.95 1.86
N GLY A 211 -8.25 -6.98 1.42
CA GLY A 211 -7.64 -8.22 0.98
C GLY A 211 -6.12 -8.16 0.87
N LEU A 212 -5.52 -9.28 0.49
CA LEU A 212 -4.11 -9.41 0.17
C LEU A 212 -3.93 -10.11 -1.17
N VAL A 213 -2.82 -9.80 -1.82
CA VAL A 213 -2.30 -10.54 -2.97
C VAL A 213 -0.93 -11.05 -2.62
N LEU A 214 -0.72 -12.35 -2.78
CA LEU A 214 0.57 -12.99 -2.63
C LEU A 214 1.00 -13.45 -4.02
N GLU A 215 2.06 -12.83 -4.53
CA GLU A 215 2.64 -13.19 -5.82
C GLU A 215 3.64 -14.34 -5.63
N ARG A 216 3.45 -15.46 -6.34
CA ARG A 216 4.38 -16.60 -6.34
C ARG A 216 4.86 -16.89 -7.76
N ASP A 217 5.72 -17.88 -7.94
CA ASP A 217 6.28 -18.20 -9.27
C ASP A 217 5.23 -18.78 -10.22
N ILE A 218 4.38 -19.68 -9.72
CA ILE A 218 3.44 -20.47 -10.54
C ILE A 218 2.01 -19.90 -10.52
N ASP A 219 1.68 -19.15 -9.49
CA ASP A 219 0.34 -18.64 -9.26
C ASP A 219 0.37 -17.29 -8.53
N ARG A 220 -0.82 -16.73 -8.41
CA ARG A 220 -1.13 -15.61 -7.53
C ARG A 220 -2.25 -16.03 -6.61
N GLU A 221 -2.01 -15.91 -5.31
CA GLU A 221 -3.03 -16.12 -4.29
C GLU A 221 -3.66 -14.77 -3.93
N ILE A 222 -4.98 -14.71 -3.84
CA ILE A 222 -5.73 -13.53 -3.40
C ILE A 222 -6.57 -13.92 -2.18
N ILE A 223 -6.39 -13.20 -1.09
CA ILE A 223 -7.06 -13.45 0.18
C ILE A 223 -8.01 -12.30 0.44
N LEU A 224 -9.31 -12.56 0.42
CA LEU A 224 -10.34 -11.54 0.65
C LEU A 224 -10.96 -11.75 2.02
N ALA A 225 -10.87 -10.75 2.89
CA ALA A 225 -11.36 -10.83 4.26
C ALA A 225 -12.72 -10.14 4.42
N TYR A 226 -13.57 -10.74 5.24
CA TYR A 226 -14.92 -10.25 5.55
C TYR A 226 -15.08 -10.11 7.07
N ALA A 227 -16.11 -9.36 7.48
CA ALA A 227 -16.38 -9.07 8.89
C ALA A 227 -16.51 -10.35 9.74
N ASP A 228 -17.13 -11.40 9.20
CA ASP A 228 -17.29 -12.70 9.85
C ASP A 228 -17.53 -13.83 8.82
N ALA A 229 -17.62 -15.07 9.31
CA ALA A 229 -17.84 -16.25 8.49
C ALA A 229 -19.20 -16.28 7.79
N SER A 230 -20.23 -15.63 8.35
CA SER A 230 -21.55 -15.54 7.73
C SER A 230 -21.49 -14.60 6.53
N ALA A 231 -20.88 -13.43 6.68
CA ALA A 231 -20.68 -12.46 5.61
C ALA A 231 -19.87 -13.08 4.45
N ALA A 232 -18.77 -13.77 4.76
CA ALA A 232 -17.99 -14.47 3.75
C ALA A 232 -18.81 -15.54 3.00
N SER A 233 -19.61 -16.33 3.74
CA SER A 233 -20.48 -17.34 3.13
C SER A 233 -21.55 -16.75 2.22
N ASP A 234 -22.15 -15.63 2.60
CA ASP A 234 -23.17 -14.96 1.79
C ASP A 234 -22.58 -14.32 0.53
N VAL A 235 -21.39 -13.72 0.63
CA VAL A 235 -20.64 -13.26 -0.55
C VAL A 235 -20.31 -14.44 -1.46
N PHE A 236 -19.79 -15.54 -0.91
CA PHE A 236 -19.41 -16.72 -1.69
C PHE A 236 -20.59 -17.30 -2.49
N LYS A 237 -21.80 -17.37 -1.92
CA LYS A 237 -23.02 -17.77 -2.65
C LYS A 237 -23.29 -16.86 -3.86
N GLY A 238 -23.13 -15.55 -3.69
CA GLY A 238 -23.26 -14.57 -4.77
C GLY A 238 -22.20 -14.75 -5.86
N VAL A 239 -20.96 -15.04 -5.46
CA VAL A 239 -19.85 -15.35 -6.39
C VAL A 239 -20.18 -16.59 -7.23
N LEU A 240 -20.70 -17.66 -6.64
CA LEU A 240 -21.09 -18.86 -7.41
C LEU A 240 -22.13 -18.55 -8.49
N HIS A 241 -23.13 -17.73 -8.17
CA HIS A 241 -24.12 -17.29 -9.15
C HIS A 241 -23.49 -16.46 -10.27
N PHE A 242 -22.61 -15.51 -9.91
CA PHE A 242 -21.87 -14.70 -10.86
C PHE A 242 -21.07 -15.57 -11.85
N PHE A 243 -20.31 -16.56 -11.38
CA PHE A 243 -19.53 -17.43 -12.28
C PHE A 243 -20.42 -18.35 -13.14
N THR A 244 -21.56 -18.81 -12.59
CA THR A 244 -22.50 -19.67 -13.34
C THR A 244 -23.07 -18.96 -14.57
N ASP A 245 -23.42 -17.69 -14.42
CA ASP A 245 -24.14 -16.95 -15.46
C ASP A 245 -23.23 -16.12 -16.37
N ASN A 246 -21.92 -16.07 -16.08
CA ASN A 246 -20.98 -15.21 -16.77
C ASN A 246 -20.23 -15.95 -17.90
N PRO A 247 -20.45 -15.59 -19.18
CA PRO A 247 -19.82 -16.24 -20.33
C PRO A 247 -18.31 -15.94 -20.45
N ARG A 248 -17.72 -15.19 -19.52
CA ARG A 248 -16.27 -15.04 -19.37
C ARG A 248 -15.61 -16.29 -18.79
N PHE A 249 -16.36 -17.12 -18.07
CA PHE A 249 -15.88 -18.32 -17.41
C PHE A 249 -16.60 -19.56 -17.96
N PRO A 250 -16.31 -19.97 -19.22
CA PRO A 250 -17.06 -21.01 -19.91
C PRO A 250 -16.95 -22.41 -19.29
N GLN A 251 -15.93 -22.64 -18.46
CA GLN A 251 -15.78 -23.86 -17.68
C GLN A 251 -15.84 -23.46 -16.22
N PHE A 252 -16.93 -23.81 -15.54
CA PHE A 252 -17.15 -23.49 -14.14
C PHE A 252 -17.73 -24.70 -13.41
N GLU A 253 -17.13 -25.03 -12.28
CA GLU A 253 -17.59 -26.07 -11.37
C GLU A 253 -17.68 -25.48 -9.96
N GLY A 254 -18.91 -25.28 -9.48
CA GLY A 254 -19.20 -24.74 -8.16
C GLY A 254 -19.54 -25.82 -7.13
N GLY A 255 -19.01 -25.66 -5.91
CA GLY A 255 -19.34 -26.48 -4.75
C GLY A 255 -19.81 -25.63 -3.56
N VAL A 256 -20.07 -26.28 -2.42
CA VAL A 256 -20.60 -25.60 -1.22
C VAL A 256 -19.59 -24.62 -0.62
N ARG A 257 -18.30 -24.93 -0.69
CA ARG A 257 -17.21 -24.15 -0.09
C ARG A 257 -16.02 -23.92 -1.02
N SER A 258 -16.14 -24.31 -2.28
CA SER A 258 -15.08 -24.16 -3.26
C SER A 258 -15.65 -24.01 -4.66
N PHE A 259 -14.86 -23.47 -5.58
CA PHE A 259 -15.16 -23.56 -7.01
C PHE A 259 -13.86 -23.63 -7.83
N ALA A 260 -13.98 -24.12 -9.05
CA ALA A 260 -12.97 -23.99 -10.09
C ALA A 260 -13.59 -23.33 -11.32
N ALA A 261 -12.85 -22.43 -11.96
CA ALA A 261 -13.25 -21.76 -13.18
C ALA A 261 -12.06 -21.63 -14.14
N VAL A 262 -12.33 -21.65 -15.44
CA VAL A 262 -11.32 -21.30 -16.47
C VAL A 262 -11.81 -20.09 -17.23
N ASP A 263 -10.99 -19.06 -17.32
CA ASP A 263 -11.32 -17.87 -18.10
C ASP A 263 -11.11 -18.07 -19.62
N ARG A 264 -11.47 -17.07 -20.43
CA ARG A 264 -11.30 -17.13 -21.89
C ARG A 264 -9.86 -17.24 -22.38
N GLN A 265 -8.88 -16.93 -21.53
CA GLN A 265 -7.47 -17.05 -21.85
C GLN A 265 -6.91 -18.42 -21.42
N GLY A 266 -7.76 -19.31 -20.89
CA GLY A 266 -7.37 -20.65 -20.45
C GLY A 266 -6.79 -20.68 -19.03
N LYS A 267 -6.88 -19.57 -18.29
CA LYS A 267 -6.30 -19.47 -16.95
C LYS A 267 -7.20 -20.12 -15.92
N LEU A 268 -6.65 -21.03 -15.12
CA LEU A 268 -7.36 -21.66 -14.01
C LEU A 268 -7.48 -20.69 -12.83
N ILE A 269 -8.68 -20.64 -12.27
CA ILE A 269 -9.06 -19.89 -11.07
C ILE A 269 -9.70 -20.89 -10.12
N GLU A 270 -9.10 -21.09 -8.96
CA GLU A 270 -9.67 -21.89 -7.89
C GLU A 270 -10.01 -20.98 -6.72
N ALA A 271 -11.11 -21.28 -6.02
CA ALA A 271 -11.43 -20.56 -4.79
C ALA A 271 -11.92 -21.49 -3.70
N ASN A 272 -11.64 -21.09 -2.45
CA ASN A 272 -12.11 -21.77 -1.26
C ASN A 272 -12.63 -20.76 -0.23
N LEU A 273 -13.79 -21.06 0.35
CA LEU A 273 -14.34 -20.37 1.51
C LEU A 273 -13.73 -20.97 2.78
N SER A 274 -13.02 -20.17 3.56
CA SER A 274 -12.40 -20.56 4.82
C SER A 274 -12.70 -19.52 5.89
N GLU A 275 -13.39 -19.92 6.96
CA GLU A 275 -13.83 -19.00 8.02
C GLU A 275 -14.48 -17.72 7.46
N ASN A 276 -13.92 -16.54 7.78
CA ASN A 276 -14.33 -15.23 7.29
C ASN A 276 -13.57 -14.76 6.04
N LYS A 277 -12.95 -15.68 5.28
CA LYS A 277 -12.12 -15.37 4.12
C LYS A 277 -12.54 -16.17 2.88
N ILE A 278 -12.37 -15.55 1.71
CA ILE A 278 -12.38 -16.24 0.42
C ILE A 278 -10.95 -16.22 -0.12
N LEU A 279 -10.38 -17.40 -0.33
CA LEU A 279 -9.03 -17.61 -0.84
C LEU A 279 -9.15 -17.96 -2.32
N LEU A 280 -8.48 -17.22 -3.19
CA LEU A 280 -8.42 -17.46 -4.63
C LEU A 280 -6.99 -17.85 -5.00
N ALA A 281 -6.81 -18.83 -5.87
CA ALA A 281 -5.56 -19.12 -6.56
C ALA A 281 -5.80 -18.91 -8.06
N ILE A 282 -4.94 -18.10 -8.68
CA ILE A 282 -5.05 -17.73 -10.09
C ILE A 282 -3.73 -18.11 -10.76
N GLU A 283 -3.79 -19.01 -11.73
CA GLU A 283 -2.62 -19.49 -12.46
C GLU A 283 -1.93 -18.35 -13.23
N LYS A 284 -0.59 -18.39 -13.28
CA LYS A 284 0.18 -17.46 -14.11
C LYS A 284 0.40 -18.05 -15.52
N PRO A 285 0.46 -17.19 -16.56
CA PRO A 285 0.74 -17.64 -17.92
C PRO A 285 2.10 -18.35 -18.06
#